data_AF-A0A2C9M4X0-F1
#
_entry.id   AF-A0A2C9M4X0-F1
#
_cell.length_a   1.000
_cell.length_b   1.000
_cell.length_c   1.000
_cell.angle_alpha   90.00
_cell.angle_beta   90.00
_cell.angle_gamma   90.00
#
_symmetry.space_group_name_H-M   'P 1'
#
loop_
_entity.id
_entity.type
_entity.pdbx_description
1 polymer ?
#
loop_
_entity_poly.entity_id
_entity_poly.type
_entity_poly.pdbx_seq_one_letter_code
_entity_poly.pdbx_strand_id
1 'polypeptide(L)'
;MGKYQCIECGAEVESLFHDYNTDVIKIHHCDACHSVADKYIEYEPVIIILDALLLQPQAYRHLLINTSFNSHWRLALILWICDAFTKLILERSEITGQQFTTNFEYINYAFLGMELYSNYIIAAVGEIILFSSEIIIIII
;
A
#
# COMPACT_ATOMS: atom_id res chain seq x y z
N MET A 1 14.73 12.92 -13.31
CA MET A 1 15.73 12.07 -12.66
C MET A 1 15.12 11.63 -11.34
N GLY A 2 14.50 10.45 -11.31
CA GLY A 2 13.78 9.98 -10.12
C GLY A 2 14.77 9.58 -9.05
N LYS A 3 14.75 10.27 -7.91
CA LYS A 3 15.53 9.89 -6.72
C LYS A 3 14.75 8.82 -5.98
N TYR A 4 15.25 7.60 -5.97
CA TYR A 4 14.68 6.52 -5.17
C TYR A 4 14.94 6.78 -3.68
N GLN A 5 14.23 6.09 -2.79
CA GLN A 5 14.45 6.19 -1.35
C GLN A 5 14.64 4.82 -0.73
N CYS A 6 15.49 4.73 0.29
CA CYS A 6 15.65 3.49 1.05
C CYS A 6 14.39 3.18 1.86
N ILE A 7 13.88 1.95 1.76
CA ILE A 7 12.68 1.52 2.47
C ILE A 7 12.87 1.49 4.00
N GLU A 8 14.10 1.31 4.48
CA GLU A 8 14.42 1.23 5.91
C GLU A 8 14.64 2.62 6.53
N CYS A 9 15.58 3.42 6.00
CA CYS A 9 15.96 4.70 6.60
C CYS A 9 15.33 5.94 5.95
N GLY A 10 14.72 5.80 4.77
CA GLY A 10 14.13 6.93 4.02
C GLY A 10 15.15 7.89 3.38
N ALA A 11 16.45 7.56 3.43
CA ALA A 11 17.47 8.34 2.72
C ALA A 11 17.32 8.20 1.20
N GLU A 12 17.65 9.26 0.46
CA GLU A 12 17.67 9.23 -1.00
C GLU A 12 18.77 8.28 -1.51
N VAL A 13 18.45 7.51 -2.55
CA VAL A 13 19.34 6.54 -3.21
C VAL A 13 19.32 6.81 -4.71
N GLU A 14 20.49 6.84 -5.33
CA GLU A 14 20.65 7.15 -6.75
C GLU A 14 20.20 6.01 -7.68
N SER A 15 20.47 4.76 -7.29
CA SER A 15 20.03 3.56 -8.01
C SER A 15 19.63 2.45 -7.03
N LEU A 16 18.51 1.78 -7.28
CA LEU A 16 18.07 0.64 -6.46
C LEU A 16 18.75 -0.68 -6.87
N PHE A 17 19.16 -0.77 -8.13
CA PHE A 17 19.80 -1.94 -8.70
C PHE A 17 20.86 -1.52 -9.72
N HIS A 18 21.88 -2.35 -9.85
CA HIS A 18 22.84 -2.28 -10.96
C HIS A 18 22.68 -3.51 -11.85
N ASP A 19 22.31 -3.25 -13.10
CA ASP A 19 22.38 -4.25 -14.16
C ASP A 19 23.84 -4.37 -14.63
N TYR A 20 24.53 -5.40 -14.15
CA TYR A 20 25.69 -5.90 -14.88
C TYR A 20 25.09 -6.65 -16.07
N ASN A 21 25.42 -6.27 -17.31
CA ASN A 21 24.90 -6.79 -18.60
C ASN A 21 24.93 -8.33 -18.82
N THR A 22 25.07 -9.13 -17.76
CA THR A 22 25.18 -10.58 -17.67
C THR A 22 23.97 -11.24 -16.98
N ASP A 23 22.76 -10.69 -17.11
CA ASP A 23 21.52 -11.27 -16.56
C ASP A 23 21.51 -11.41 -15.01
N VAL A 24 22.42 -10.73 -14.33
CA VAL A 24 22.53 -10.72 -12.86
C VAL A 24 22.32 -9.29 -12.37
N ILE A 25 21.17 -9.07 -11.76
CA ILE A 25 20.82 -7.83 -11.07
C ILE A 25 21.45 -7.87 -9.69
N LYS A 26 22.23 -6.84 -9.33
CA LYS A 26 22.76 -6.71 -7.96
C LYS A 26 22.05 -5.57 -7.24
N ILE A 27 21.38 -5.89 -6.13
CA ILE A 27 20.69 -4.90 -5.32
C ILE A 27 21.71 -3.93 -4.68
N HIS A 28 21.38 -2.64 -4.69
CA HIS A 28 22.22 -1.62 -4.08
C HIS A 28 22.00 -1.56 -2.55
N HIS A 29 23.08 -1.33 -1.80
CA HIS A 29 23.01 -1.09 -0.36
C HIS A 29 22.93 0.41 -0.10
N CYS A 30 22.13 0.83 0.87
CA CYS A 30 22.03 2.24 1.22
C CYS A 30 23.30 2.72 1.95
N ASP A 31 23.91 3.82 1.52
CA ASP A 31 25.12 4.36 2.15
C ASP A 31 24.90 4.87 3.58
N ALA A 32 23.66 5.25 3.92
CA ALA A 32 23.32 5.76 5.25
C ALA A 32 23.16 4.65 6.30
N CYS A 33 22.41 3.60 5.98
CA CYS A 33 22.08 2.52 6.93
C CYS A 33 22.78 1.19 6.63
N HIS A 34 23.53 1.09 5.53
CA HIS A 34 24.25 -0.11 5.06
C HIS A 34 23.38 -1.35 4.85
N SER A 35 22.06 -1.24 5.00
CA SER A 35 21.10 -2.28 4.67
C SER A 35 20.77 -2.27 3.18
N VAL A 36 20.15 -3.34 2.70
CA VAL A 36 19.59 -3.41 1.34
C VAL A 36 18.64 -2.24 1.15
N ALA A 37 18.83 -1.44 0.08
CA ALA A 37 18.07 -0.21 -0.13
C ALA A 37 16.57 -0.48 -0.36
N ASP A 38 16.28 -1.53 -1.13
CA ASP A 38 14.92 -2.00 -1.38
C ASP A 38 14.92 -3.51 -1.67
N LYS A 39 14.37 -4.31 -0.75
CA LYS A 39 14.26 -5.77 -0.90
C LYS A 39 13.09 -6.19 -1.78
N TYR A 40 12.11 -5.32 -1.98
CA TYR A 40 10.85 -5.66 -2.64
C TYR A 40 10.96 -5.70 -4.16
N ILE A 41 12.07 -5.22 -4.74
CA ILE A 41 12.30 -5.25 -6.18
C ILE A 41 12.44 -6.68 -6.75
N GLU A 42 12.90 -7.63 -5.94
CA GLU A 42 13.01 -9.05 -6.32
C GLU A 42 11.71 -9.82 -6.04
N TYR A 43 10.80 -9.26 -5.24
CA TYR A 43 9.61 -9.96 -4.79
C TYR A 43 8.48 -9.83 -5.80
N GLU A 44 7.64 -10.86 -5.85
CA GLU A 44 6.42 -10.79 -6.64
C GLU A 44 5.45 -9.75 -6.02
N PRO A 45 4.67 -9.02 -6.85
CA PRO A 45 3.74 -7.99 -6.37
C PRO A 45 2.74 -8.47 -5.30
N VAL A 46 2.37 -9.75 -5.30
CA VAL A 46 1.45 -10.32 -4.31
C VAL A 46 2.04 -10.23 -2.90
N ILE A 47 3.34 -10.50 -2.74
CA ILE A 47 4.02 -10.45 -1.44
C ILE A 47 4.09 -9.01 -0.95
N ILE A 48 4.37 -8.06 -1.85
CA ILE A 48 4.41 -6.63 -1.54
C ILE A 48 3.04 -6.15 -1.04
N ILE A 49 1.95 -6.60 -1.68
CA ILE A 49 0.57 -6.28 -1.28
C ILE A 49 0.24 -6.88 0.09
N LEU A 50 0.66 -8.11 0.37
CA LEU A 50 0.46 -8.73 1.68
C LEU A 50 1.18 -7.96 2.78
N ASP A 51 2.43 -7.54 2.56
CA ASP A 51 3.18 -6.75 3.54
C ASP A 51 2.57 -5.35 3.73
N ALA A 52 2.04 -4.73 2.65
CA ALA A 52 1.30 -3.48 2.74
C ALA A 52 -0.01 -3.64 3.52
N LEU A 53 -0.71 -4.77 3.34
CA LEU A 53 -1.90 -5.13 4.12
C LEU A 53 -1.58 -5.31 5.61
N LEU A 54 -0.39 -5.81 5.92
CA LEU A 54 0.14 -5.93 7.28
C LEU A 54 0.67 -4.61 7.86
N LEU A 55 0.41 -3.47 7.20
CA LEU A 55 0.84 -2.13 7.64
C LEU A 55 2.36 -2.00 7.81
N GLN A 56 3.14 -2.79 7.06
CA GLN A 56 4.59 -2.68 7.11
C GLN A 56 5.03 -1.39 6.40
N PRO A 57 5.71 -0.45 7.10
CA PRO A 57 6.08 0.85 6.53
C PRO A 57 7.04 0.71 5.33
N GLN A 58 7.81 -0.38 5.30
CA GLN A 58 8.76 -0.69 4.24
C GLN A 58 8.04 -0.93 2.89
N ALA A 59 6.94 -1.69 2.91
CA ALA A 59 6.13 -1.97 1.72
C ALA A 59 5.42 -0.71 1.21
N TYR A 60 4.92 0.15 2.10
CA TYR A 60 4.32 1.44 1.71
C TYR A 60 5.32 2.38 1.05
N ARG A 61 6.54 2.49 1.58
CA ARG A 61 7.61 3.32 0.97
C ARG A 61 8.00 2.80 -0.41
N HIS A 62 8.09 1.48 -0.56
CA HIS A 62 8.30 0.87 -1.88
C HIS A 62 7.17 1.28 -2.84
N LEU A 63 5.92 1.05 -2.45
CA LEU A 63 4.73 1.25 -3.29
C LEU A 63 4.51 2.73 -3.69
N LEU A 64 4.81 3.67 -2.80
CA LEU A 64 4.56 5.10 -3.00
C LEU A 64 5.72 5.83 -3.71
N ILE A 65 6.97 5.41 -3.50
CA ILE A 65 8.15 6.18 -3.90
C ILE A 65 9.00 5.44 -4.93
N ASN A 66 9.24 4.14 -4.71
CA ASN A 66 10.16 3.37 -5.54
C ASN A 66 9.49 2.65 -6.71
N THR A 67 8.18 2.44 -6.67
CA THR A 67 7.46 1.79 -7.76
C THR A 67 6.92 2.80 -8.78
N SER A 68 7.32 2.65 -10.05
CA SER A 68 6.71 3.37 -11.16
C SER A 68 5.54 2.57 -11.75
N PHE A 69 4.33 2.76 -11.21
CA PHE A 69 3.14 2.15 -11.79
C PHE A 69 2.76 2.85 -13.09
N ASN A 70 2.80 2.13 -14.21
CA ASN A 70 2.31 2.62 -15.51
C ASN A 70 0.78 2.90 -15.46
N SER A 71 0.06 2.15 -14.63
CA SER A 71 -1.37 2.34 -14.38
C SER A 71 -1.64 2.80 -12.96
N HIS A 72 -1.77 4.12 -12.78
CA HIS A 72 -2.06 4.75 -11.49
C HIS A 72 -3.33 4.20 -10.81
N TRP A 73 -4.34 3.77 -11.59
CA TRP A 73 -5.56 3.16 -11.07
C TRP A 73 -5.32 1.84 -10.32
N ARG A 74 -4.31 1.06 -10.72
CA ARG A 74 -4.01 -0.22 -10.04
C ARG A 74 -3.44 0.01 -8.65
N LEU A 75 -2.57 1.01 -8.51
CA LEU A 75 -2.06 1.45 -7.21
C LEU A 75 -3.22 1.97 -6.35
N ALA A 76 -4.08 2.82 -6.92
CA ALA A 76 -5.22 3.39 -6.22
C ALA A 76 -6.15 2.28 -5.67
N LEU A 77 -6.49 1.27 -6.47
CA LEU A 77 -7.26 0.11 -5.99
C LEU A 77 -6.55 -0.65 -4.86
N ILE A 78 -5.24 -0.88 -4.95
CA ILE A 78 -4.48 -1.59 -3.92
C ILE A 78 -4.46 -0.80 -2.62
N LEU A 79 -4.15 0.50 -2.69
CA LEU A 79 -4.14 1.39 -1.53
C LEU A 79 -5.54 1.54 -0.91
N TRP A 80 -6.57 1.56 -1.75
CA TRP A 80 -7.96 1.62 -1.32
C TRP A 80 -8.39 0.36 -0.58
N ILE A 81 -8.02 -0.82 -1.08
CA ILE A 81 -8.21 -2.09 -0.35
C ILE A 81 -7.47 -2.04 0.98
N CYS A 82 -6.20 -1.62 1.00
CA CYS A 82 -5.41 -1.53 2.23
C CYS A 82 -6.01 -0.56 3.26
N ASP A 83 -6.56 0.58 2.85
CA ASP A 83 -7.24 1.54 3.72
C ASP A 83 -8.52 0.94 4.34
N ALA A 84 -9.35 0.29 3.52
CA ALA A 84 -10.55 -0.40 4.01
C ALA A 84 -10.21 -1.50 5.04
N PHE A 85 -9.17 -2.29 4.77
CA PHE A 85 -8.70 -3.31 5.71
C PHE A 85 -8.09 -2.72 6.99
N THR A 86 -7.37 -1.60 6.89
CA THR A 86 -6.78 -0.92 8.06
C THR A 86 -7.88 -0.42 9.00
N LYS A 87 -8.91 0.23 8.45
CA LYS A 87 -10.08 0.70 9.21
C LYS A 87 -10.80 -0.44 9.91
N LEU A 88 -11.00 -1.56 9.20
CA LEU A 88 -11.57 -2.77 9.78
C LEU A 88 -10.76 -3.31 10.96
N ILE A 89 -9.43 -3.40 10.82
CA ILE A 89 -8.57 -3.91 11.89
C ILE A 89 -8.58 -2.96 13.09
N LEU A 90 -8.56 -1.65 12.84
CA LEU A 90 -8.58 -0.63 13.88
C LEU A 90 -9.90 -0.66 14.66
N GLU A 91 -11.04 -0.68 13.96
CA GLU A 91 -12.37 -0.78 14.55
C GLU A 91 -12.57 -2.10 15.31
N ARG A 92 -12.04 -3.20 14.77
CA ARG A 92 -11.98 -4.49 15.50
C ARG A 92 -11.20 -4.40 16.80
N SER A 93 -10.11 -3.63 16.83
CA SER A 93 -9.30 -3.46 18.04
C SER A 93 -10.06 -2.72 19.14
N GLU A 94 -10.87 -1.73 18.77
CA GLU A 94 -11.72 -0.97 19.70
C GLU A 94 -12.85 -1.85 20.26
N ILE A 95 -13.50 -2.64 19.40
CA ILE A 95 -14.56 -3.58 19.79
C ILE A 95 -14.01 -4.69 20.69
N THR A 96 -12.80 -5.19 20.44
CA THR A 96 -12.16 -6.22 21.28
C THR A 96 -11.82 -5.69 22.68
N GLY A 97 -11.59 -4.37 22.83
CA GLY A 97 -11.41 -3.71 24.13
C GLY A 97 -12.71 -3.58 24.95
N GLN A 98 -13.88 -3.68 24.32
CA GLN A 98 -15.18 -3.62 24.96
C GLN A 98 -16.00 -4.91 24.72
N GLN A 99 -15.98 -5.79 25.72
CA GLN A 99 -16.97 -6.82 26.03
C GLN A 99 -16.78 -8.24 25.48
N PHE A 100 -16.35 -9.08 26.42
CA PHE A 100 -16.57 -10.52 26.51
C PHE A 100 -18.07 -10.81 26.75
N THR A 101 -18.92 -10.95 25.70
CA THR A 101 -20.20 -11.68 25.81
C THR A 101 -20.57 -12.42 24.51
N THR A 102 -20.84 -13.72 24.62
CA THR A 102 -20.83 -14.73 23.54
C THR A 102 -22.06 -14.75 22.62
N ASN A 103 -22.95 -13.74 22.67
CA ASN A 103 -24.17 -13.68 21.83
C ASN A 103 -24.21 -12.48 20.87
N PHE A 104 -23.42 -11.43 21.10
CA PHE A 104 -23.37 -10.23 20.25
C PHE A 104 -22.38 -10.33 19.08
N GLU A 105 -21.58 -11.40 19.02
CA GLU A 105 -20.56 -11.60 18.00
C GLU A 105 -21.14 -11.54 16.57
N TYR A 106 -22.21 -12.28 16.26
CA TYR A 106 -22.79 -12.29 14.90
C TYR A 106 -23.36 -10.94 14.44
N ILE A 107 -24.05 -10.23 15.34
CA ILE A 107 -24.63 -8.92 15.03
C ILE A 107 -23.50 -7.90 14.80
N ASN A 108 -22.45 -7.96 15.61
CA ASN A 108 -21.27 -7.11 15.44
C ASN A 108 -20.49 -7.44 14.15
N TYR A 109 -20.33 -8.72 13.79
CA TYR A 109 -19.69 -9.11 12.52
C TYR A 109 -20.48 -8.61 11.30
N ALA A 110 -21.81 -8.67 11.34
CA ALA A 110 -22.66 -8.17 10.27
C ALA A 110 -22.59 -6.63 10.17
N PHE A 111 -22.62 -5.93 11.31
CA PHE A 111 -22.52 -4.47 11.37
C PHE A 111 -21.16 -3.94 10.90
N LEU A 112 -20.07 -4.54 11.38
CA LEU A 112 -18.69 -4.26 10.95
C LEU A 112 -18.49 -4.56 9.44
N GLY A 113 -19.13 -5.62 8.94
CA GLY A 113 -19.19 -5.91 7.51
C GLY A 113 -19.88 -4.80 6.71
N MET A 114 -20.94 -4.19 7.24
CA MET A 114 -21.63 -3.07 6.57
C MET A 114 -20.81 -1.77 6.58
N GLU A 115 -20.06 -1.49 7.64
CA GLU A 115 -19.15 -0.34 7.72
C GLU A 115 -18.00 -0.45 6.71
N LEU A 116 -17.46 -1.66 6.51
CA LEU A 116 -16.56 -1.97 5.41
C LEU A 116 -17.17 -1.63 4.04
N TYR A 117 -18.38 -2.11 3.75
CA TYR A 117 -19.04 -1.83 2.49
C TYR A 117 -19.32 -0.34 2.29
N SER A 118 -19.66 0.39 3.37
CA SER A 118 -19.88 1.84 3.32
C SER A 118 -18.58 2.59 3.03
N ASN A 119 -17.50 2.30 3.76
CA ASN A 119 -16.18 2.89 3.56
C ASN A 119 -15.63 2.59 2.16
N TYR A 120 -15.86 1.38 1.66
CA TYR A 120 -15.59 1.00 0.29
C TYR A 120 -16.37 1.93 -0.65
N ILE A 121 -17.71 1.96 -0.59
CA ILE A 121 -18.53 2.80 -1.48
C ILE A 121 -18.10 4.28 -1.48
N ILE A 122 -17.83 4.87 -0.31
CA ILE A 122 -17.41 6.27 -0.20
C ILE A 122 -16.10 6.51 -0.97
N ALA A 123 -15.11 5.64 -0.80
CA ALA A 123 -13.82 5.81 -1.46
C ALA A 123 -13.85 5.43 -2.95
N ALA A 124 -14.69 4.47 -3.37
CA ALA A 124 -14.97 4.21 -4.80
C ALA A 124 -15.52 5.47 -5.49
N VAL A 125 -16.48 6.14 -4.83
CA VAL A 125 -17.06 7.38 -5.34
C VAL A 125 -16.01 8.48 -5.44
N GLY A 126 -15.14 8.62 -4.44
CA GLY A 126 -14.02 9.58 -4.49
C GLY A 126 -13.05 9.33 -5.64
N GLU A 127 -12.71 8.06 -5.90
CA GLU A 127 -11.82 7.68 -7.00
C GLU A 127 -12.46 7.96 -8.37
N ILE A 128 -13.74 7.63 -8.55
CA ILE A 128 -14.50 7.95 -9.79
C ILE A 128 -14.53 9.46 -10.04
N ILE A 129 -14.72 10.27 -9.00
CA ILE A 129 -14.70 11.74 -9.10
C ILE A 129 -13.33 12.22 -9.58
N LEU A 130 -12.23 11.73 -8.98
CA LEU A 130 -10.87 12.08 -9.39
C LEU A 130 -10.59 11.66 -10.84
N PHE A 131 -10.94 10.44 -11.24
CA PHE A 131 -10.80 9.98 -12.62
C PHE A 131 -11.59 10.84 -13.61
N SER A 132 -12.82 11.23 -13.26
CA SER A 132 -13.63 12.10 -14.11
C SER A 132 -13.00 13.50 -14.26
N SER A 133 -12.36 14.01 -13.21
CA SER A 133 -11.68 15.30 -13.25
C SER A 133 -10.42 15.30 -14.14
N GLU A 134 -9.64 14.21 -14.11
CA GLU A 134 -8.48 14.02 -15.00
C GLU A 134 -8.92 13.92 -16.47
N ILE A 135 -10.00 13.18 -16.76
CA ILE A 135 -10.56 13.09 -18.12
C ILE A 135 -11.06 14.45 -18.61
N ILE A 136 -11.73 15.23 -17.76
CA ILE A 136 -12.21 16.58 -18.12
C ILE A 136 -11.03 17.51 -18.43
N ILE A 137 -9.95 17.48 -17.64
CA ILE A 137 -8.74 18.28 -17.87
C ILE A 137 -8.06 17.89 -19.20
N ILE A 138 -8.10 16.63 -19.59
CA ILE A 138 -7.50 16.16 -20.86
C ILE A 138 -8.34 16.56 -22.09
N ILE A 139 -9.65 16.78 -21.93
CA ILE A 139 -10.58 17.11 -23.04
C ILE A 139 -10.63 18.63 -23.33
N ILE A 140 -10.25 19.49 -22.37
CA ILE A 140 -10.21 20.95 -22.51
C ILE A 140 -8.86 21.40 -23.10
#